data_AF-A0A453NBU0-F1
#
_entry.id   AF-A0A453NBU0-F1
#
_cell.length_a   1.000
_cell.length_b   1.000
_cell.length_c   1.000
_cell.angle_alpha   90.00
_cell.angle_beta   90.00
_cell.angle_gamma   90.00
#
_symmetry.space_group_name_H-M   'P 1'
#
loop_
_entity.id
_entity.type
_entity.pdbx_description
1 polymer ?
#
loop_
_entity_poly.entity_id
_entity_poly.type
_entity_poly.pdbx_seq_one_letter_code
_entity_poly.pdbx_strand_id
1 'polypeptide(L)' 'LELREIRAACPGPWMLCGDFDLILRDEDKNNGNLNRRMMGRFRCLVNDLALKEVYLNGRRFTWSNEQSP' A
#
# COMPACT_ATOMS: atom_id res chain seq x y z
N LEU A 1 -6.53 -2.58 15.01
CA LEU A 1 -6.56 -1.90 16.31
C LEU A 1 -5.26 -1.13 16.49
N GLU A 2 -4.11 -1.80 16.43
CA GLU A 2 -2.77 -1.19 16.55
C GLU A 2 -2.53 0.06 15.68
N LEU A 3 -2.69 0.00 14.34
CA LEU A 3 -2.48 1.19 13.48
C LEU A 3 -3.44 2.35 13.77
N ARG A 4 -4.66 2.06 14.25
CA ARG A 4 -5.64 3.10 14.60
C ARG A 4 -5.26 3.79 15.91
N GLU A 5 -4.70 3.05 16.84
CA GLU A 5 -4.16 3.58 18.10
C GLU A 5 -2.93 4.45 17.83
N ILE A 6 -2.02 3.99 16.96
CA ILE A 6 -0.86 4.79 16.51
C ILE A 6 -1.34 6.10 15.86
N ARG A 7 -2.33 6.02 14.95
CA ARG A 7 -2.93 7.22 14.35
C ARG A 7 -3.50 8.15 15.42
N ALA A 8 -4.27 7.64 16.37
CA ALA A 8 -4.86 8.45 17.44
C ALA A 8 -3.80 9.10 18.34
N ALA A 9 -2.64 8.45 18.51
CA ALA A 9 -1.52 8.95 19.31
C ALA A 9 -0.61 9.96 18.56
N CYS A 10 -0.79 10.17 17.26
CA CYS A 10 0.01 11.10 16.46
C CYS A 10 -0.74 12.43 16.21
N PRO A 11 -0.53 13.48 17.02
CA PRO A 11 -1.09 14.80 16.77
C PRO A 11 -0.35 15.47 15.60
N GLY A 12 -0.81 15.22 14.38
CA GLY A 12 -0.28 15.85 13.17
C GLY A 12 -0.26 14.93 11.94
N PRO A 13 0.44 15.37 10.87
CA PRO A 13 0.78 14.51 9.76
C PRO A 13 1.61 13.31 10.24
N TRP A 14 1.34 12.16 9.64
CA TRP A 14 2.05 10.92 9.93
C TRP A 14 2.19 10.14 8.63
N MET A 15 3.11 9.19 8.62
CA MET A 15 3.41 8.37 7.46
C MET A 15 3.64 6.94 7.91
N LEU A 16 3.14 6.01 7.11
CA LEU A 16 3.44 4.59 7.24
C LEU A 16 4.39 4.20 6.11
N CYS A 17 5.56 3.65 6.45
CA CYS A 17 6.55 3.19 5.50
C CYS A 17 6.96 1.77 5.85
N GLY A 18 7.09 0.92 4.83
CA GLY A 18 7.52 -0.46 4.98
C GLY A 18 7.31 -1.23 3.69
N ASP A 19 7.75 -2.47 3.71
CA ASP A 19 7.33 -3.45 2.71
C ASP A 19 6.02 -4.08 3.18
N PHE A 20 4.95 -3.84 2.44
CA PHE A 20 3.62 -4.32 2.81
C PHE A 20 3.29 -5.67 2.19
N ASP A 21 4.01 -6.11 1.14
CA ASP A 21 3.65 -7.25 0.31
C ASP A 21 2.16 -7.24 -0.14
N LEU A 22 1.60 -6.04 -0.35
CA LEU A 22 0.21 -5.81 -0.70
C LEU A 22 0.11 -4.85 -1.88
N ILE A 23 -0.91 -5.08 -2.71
CA ILE A 23 -1.21 -4.30 -3.90
C ILE A 23 -2.41 -3.39 -3.60
N LEU A 24 -2.29 -2.08 -3.87
CA LEU A 24 -3.37 -1.12 -3.66
C LEU A 24 -4.26 -0.98 -4.90
N ARG A 25 -3.64 -0.89 -6.08
CA ARG A 25 -4.30 -0.76 -7.38
C ARG A 25 -3.85 -1.89 -8.30
N ASP A 26 -4.70 -2.28 -9.24
CA ASP A 26 -4.36 -3.31 -10.21
C ASP A 26 -3.16 -2.90 -11.09
N GLU A 27 -3.00 -1.60 -11.36
CA GLU A 27 -1.87 -1.06 -12.13
C GLU A 27 -0.51 -1.23 -11.42
N ASP A 28 -0.50 -1.46 -10.10
CA ASP A 28 0.71 -1.64 -9.30
C ASP A 28 1.30 -3.06 -9.43
N LYS A 29 0.69 -3.93 -10.24
CA LYS A 29 1.21 -5.26 -10.56
C LYS A 29 1.31 -5.47 -12.07
N ASN A 30 2.40 -6.07 -12.51
CA ASN A 30 2.65 -6.33 -13.93
C ASN A 30 1.86 -7.52 -14.52
N ASN A 31 1.04 -8.21 -13.72
CA ASN A 31 0.26 -9.36 -14.14
C ASN A 31 -1.10 -9.41 -13.45
N GLY A 32 -2.03 -10.17 -14.03
CA GLY A 32 -3.41 -10.29 -13.54
C GLY A 32 -3.59 -11.16 -12.30
N ASN A 33 -2.52 -11.68 -11.68
CA ASN A 33 -2.60 -12.50 -10.47
C ASN A 33 -2.82 -11.62 -9.23
N LEU A 34 -4.05 -11.15 -9.07
CA LEU A 34 -4.46 -10.18 -8.06
C LEU A 34 -5.37 -10.81 -7.00
N ASN A 35 -4.97 -10.71 -5.73
CA ASN A 35 -5.86 -11.03 -4.62
C ASN A 35 -6.80 -9.84 -4.35
N ARG A 36 -7.87 -9.74 -5.14
CA ARG A 36 -8.84 -8.62 -5.06
C ARG A 36 -9.47 -8.44 -3.67
N ARG A 37 -9.63 -9.53 -2.91
CA ARG A 37 -10.13 -9.48 -1.53
C ARG A 37 -9.14 -8.77 -0.62
N MET A 38 -7.84 -9.09 -0.72
CA MET A 38 -6.79 -8.42 0.05
C MET A 38 -6.59 -6.98 -0.40
N MET A 39 -6.65 -6.69 -1.70
CA MET A 39 -6.65 -5.30 -2.19
C MET A 39 -7.79 -4.49 -1.58
N GLY A 40 -9.00 -5.06 -1.54
CA GLY A 40 -10.15 -4.42 -0.90
C GLY A 40 -9.92 -4.11 0.58
N ARG A 41 -9.36 -5.06 1.34
CA ARG A 41 -9.01 -4.86 2.75
C ARG A 41 -7.93 -3.79 2.93
N PHE A 42 -6.91 -3.79 2.08
CA PHE A 42 -5.83 -2.81 2.13
C PHE A 42 -6.35 -1.41 1.81
N ARG A 43 -7.19 -1.28 0.79
CA ARG A 43 -7.88 -0.02 0.46
C ARG A 43 -8.78 0.48 1.58
N CYS A 44 -9.53 -0.40 2.24
CA CYS A 44 -10.31 -0.02 3.42
C CYS A 44 -9.40 0.49 4.54
N LEU A 45 -8.27 -0.19 4.81
CA LEU A 45 -7.30 0.26 5.82
C LEU A 45 -6.72 1.64 5.51
N VAL A 46 -6.31 1.88 4.26
CA VAL A 46 -5.79 3.18 3.79
C VAL A 46 -6.83 4.28 4.00
N ASN A 47 -8.08 4.03 3.64
CA ASN A 47 -9.18 4.97 3.81
C ASN A 47 -9.50 5.22 5.30
N ASP A 48 -9.59 4.16 6.11
CA ASP A 48 -9.86 4.25 7.55
C ASP A 48 -8.82 5.09 8.29
N LEU A 49 -7.57 5.04 7.82
CA LEU A 49 -6.43 5.75 8.38
C LEU A 49 -6.22 7.14 7.75
N ALA A 50 -7.07 7.50 6.77
CA ALA A 50 -6.95 8.71 5.95
C ALA A 50 -5.56 8.89 5.33
N LEU A 51 -4.93 7.79 4.93
CA LEU A 51 -3.62 7.76 4.31
C LEU A 51 -3.74 8.08 2.82
N LYS A 52 -2.72 8.76 2.29
CA LYS A 52 -2.52 8.94 0.84
C LYS A 52 -1.24 8.23 0.45
N GLU A 53 -1.30 7.53 -0.67
CA GLU A 53 -0.12 6.97 -1.30
C GLU A 53 0.80 8.08 -1.80
N VAL A 54 2.11 7.90 -1.58
CA VAL A 54 3.15 8.80 -2.10
C VAL A 54 3.50 8.34 -3.51
N TYR A 55 3.39 9.27 -4.47
CA TYR A 55 3.74 8.99 -5.85
C TYR A 55 5.22 8.63 -6.00
N LEU A 56 5.50 7.53 -6.69
CA LEU A 56 6.85 7.12 -7.05
C LEU A 56 7.29 7.81 -8.34
N ASN A 57 8.15 8.82 -8.22
CA ASN A 57 8.69 9.50 -9.41
C ASN A 57 9.77 8.63 -10.07
N GLY A 58 9.66 8.42 -11.39
CA GLY A 58 10.66 7.72 -12.20
C GLY A 58 10.72 6.20 -12.02
N ARG A 59 9.85 5.59 -11.21
CA ARG A 59 9.77 4.13 -11.03
C ARG A 59 8.32 3.68 -10.99
N ARG A 60 8.00 2.64 -11.77
CA ARG A 60 6.63 2.09 -11.85
C ARG A 60 6.32 1.11 -10.72
N PHE A 61 7.33 0.37 -10.25
CA PHE A 61 7.19 -0.66 -9.23
C PHE A 61 8.30 -0.51 -8.17
N THR A 62 8.01 -0.95 -6.95
CA THR A 62 8.96 -0.97 -5.83
C THR A 62 9.79 -2.25 -5.75
N TRP A 63 9.34 -3.32 -6.42
CA TRP A 63 9.95 -4.64 -6.35
C TRP A 63 9.89 -5.37 -7.70
N SER A 64 10.87 -6.24 -7.94
CA SER A 64 10.94 -7.16 -9.08
C SER A 64 11.28 -8.55 -8.56
N ASN A 65 10.69 -9.59 -9.13
CA ASN A 65 11.02 -10.97 -8.80
C ASN A 65 12.31 -11.47 -9.49
N GLU A 66 13.01 -10.58 -10.22
CA GLU A 66 14.23 -10.86 -11.00
C GLU A 66 14.08 -12.01 -12.00
N GLN A 67 12.85 -12.40 -12.32
CA GLN A 67 12.60 -13.39 -13.35
C GLN A 67 12.70 -12.72 -14.71
N SER A 68 13.60 -13.22 -15.55
CA SER A 68 13.62 -12.89 -16.97
C SER A 68 12.25 -13.21 -17.61
N PRO A 69 11.77 -12.42 -18.58
CA PRO A 69 10.56 -12.72 -19.33
C PRO A 69 10.58 -14.10 -19.98
#